data_AF-A0AAD3HJ38-F1
#
_entry.id   AF-A0AAD3HJ38-F1
#
_cell.length_a   1.000
_cell.length_b   1.000
_cell.length_c   1.000
_cell.angle_alpha   90.00
_cell.angle_beta   90.00
_cell.angle_gamma   90.00
#
_symmetry.space_group_name_H-M   'P 1'
#
loop_
_entity.id
_entity.type
_entity.pdbx_description
1 polymer ?
#
loop_
_entity_poly.entity_id
_entity_poly.type
_entity_poly.pdbx_seq_one_letter_code
_entity_poly.pdbx_strand_id
1 'polypeptide(L)'
;YPLTEDRCMELIKEWAGEAGEDTPGPADPAPTDEEALLREARSVYATGLLSIAMTNEDYAGQASSSALVPQVAKYLRKTLLDSPPSAPHTAAAAPAPAAAPPAPAAPAPAAATAVAPAPAAPAPPRPPLCHPIAVLRRLRLQYCAALLGCVGEFVDALGPLLVERGAEALLELMRRYGSGAGGGGLLYGSGGGGGADGRMLYDALGACVALTAHRRFSEVFVEAGGVEVVLGLPRNPHTYSGLATLLYSLAAAPLAFERLLTPSPSTSTTTTTSAAVEGSSDPTATAGPTTTTTTTTTTAGGSGNGNAAAVVSAALSLLSCGQDGARRTAVSFLSAIMTVPATLREFQGQEGVRRMLNLLRALLTGVRGAAAAAPDLRTERQVGYYAALTLRMFIAAHLVLHVSHLRRSLTHPPSSSAPPPSASSPQDPTSPSATATAPTAPTTTTTTTAPAVLPYYRPVDTSREALDALTSSLECDRRLAEAFARCRWPALELLLDAGAPGVLLELVSELPHERWFHETMQAALEGLRMLTQAPLARKAVLGAVVTLGG
;
A
#
# COMPACT_ATOMS: atom_id res chain seq x y z
N TYR A 1 -28.64 38.99 -16.91
CA TYR A 1 -27.25 38.66 -17.26
C TYR A 1 -27.22 37.18 -17.60
N PRO A 2 -26.76 36.76 -18.79
CA PRO A 2 -26.62 35.33 -19.06
C PRO A 2 -25.55 34.76 -18.14
N LEU A 3 -25.84 33.62 -17.51
CA LEU A 3 -24.89 32.89 -16.67
C LEU A 3 -23.83 32.27 -17.61
N THR A 4 -22.70 32.94 -17.79
CA THR A 4 -21.56 32.37 -18.52
C THR A 4 -20.88 31.29 -17.68
N GLU A 5 -20.17 30.37 -18.33
CA GLU A 5 -19.43 29.29 -17.64
C GLU A 5 -18.42 29.87 -16.64
N ASP A 6 -17.63 30.86 -17.05
CA ASP A 6 -16.67 31.55 -16.19
C ASP A 6 -17.34 32.16 -14.96
N ARG A 7 -18.49 32.84 -15.16
CA ARG A 7 -19.22 33.46 -14.05
C ARG A 7 -19.82 32.42 -13.11
N CYS A 8 -20.25 31.28 -13.64
CA CYS A 8 -20.72 30.16 -12.84
C CYS A 8 -19.60 29.61 -11.96
N MET A 9 -18.41 29.42 -12.54
CA MET A 9 -17.23 28.91 -11.81
C MET A 9 -16.72 29.90 -10.76
N GLU A 10 -16.73 31.20 -11.03
CA GLU A 10 -16.44 32.24 -10.04
C GLU A 10 -17.38 32.16 -8.83
N LEU A 11 -18.69 32.06 -9.08
CA LEU A 11 -19.70 31.95 -8.03
C LEU A 11 -19.55 30.67 -7.21
N ILE A 12 -19.23 29.54 -7.86
CA ILE A 12 -19.00 28.27 -7.18
C ILE A 12 -17.77 28.37 -6.26
N LYS A 13 -16.67 28.99 -6.71
CA LYS A 13 -15.48 29.22 -5.89
C LYS A 13 -15.78 30.14 -4.71
N GLU A 14 -16.53 31.22 -4.95
CA GLU A 14 -16.95 32.17 -3.91
C GLU A 14 -17.82 31.47 -2.84
N TRP A 15 -18.82 30.69 -3.25
CA TRP A 15 -19.69 29.96 -2.32
C TRP A 15 -18.96 28.84 -1.58
N ALA A 16 -18.01 28.15 -2.23
CA ALA A 16 -17.21 27.12 -1.59
C ALA A 16 -16.30 27.73 -0.50
N GLY A 17 -15.74 28.93 -0.74
CA GLY A 17 -14.85 29.64 0.17
C GLY A 17 -15.53 30.62 1.14
N GLU A 18 -16.87 30.73 1.10
CA GLU A 18 -17.64 31.79 1.78
C GLU A 18 -17.40 31.87 3.31
N ALA A 19 -17.08 30.74 3.94
CA ALA A 19 -16.81 30.67 5.38
C ALA A 19 -15.31 30.79 5.75
N GLY A 20 -14.40 30.78 4.77
CA GLY A 20 -12.96 30.94 4.99
C GLY A 20 -12.40 30.06 6.12
N GLU A 21 -11.69 30.68 7.07
CA GLU A 21 -11.06 30.00 8.21
C GLU A 21 -12.05 29.58 9.31
N ASP A 22 -13.25 30.17 9.30
CA ASP A 22 -14.32 29.93 10.26
C ASP A 22 -15.28 28.82 9.79
N THR A 23 -14.90 28.06 8.76
CA THR A 23 -15.70 26.96 8.23
C THR A 23 -15.99 25.94 9.34
N PRO A 24 -17.28 25.64 9.62
CA PRO A 24 -17.65 24.75 10.72
C PRO A 24 -17.32 23.29 10.42
N GLY A 25 -16.81 22.62 11.45
CA GLY A 25 -16.47 21.21 11.49
C GLY A 25 -17.59 20.32 12.03
N PRO A 26 -17.46 19.00 11.90
CA PRO A 26 -18.47 18.04 12.40
C PRO A 26 -18.76 18.14 13.90
N ALA A 27 -17.79 18.63 14.69
CA ALA A 27 -17.90 18.75 16.14
C ALA A 27 -18.54 20.07 16.62
N ASP A 28 -18.73 21.05 15.72
CA ASP A 28 -19.27 22.36 16.09
C ASP A 28 -20.79 22.27 16.35
N PRO A 29 -21.38 23.16 17.17
CA PRO A 29 -22.84 23.20 17.34
C PRO A 29 -23.56 23.47 16.01
N ALA A 30 -24.80 22.99 15.91
CA ALA A 30 -25.66 23.31 14.78
C ALA A 30 -26.03 24.81 14.80
N PRO A 31 -26.07 25.48 13.63
CA PRO A 31 -26.51 26.86 13.56
C PRO A 31 -27.97 26.97 14.02
N THR A 32 -28.26 27.97 14.87
CA THR A 32 -29.62 28.27 15.34
C THR A 32 -30.47 28.99 14.30
N ASP A 33 -29.82 29.68 13.36
CA ASP A 33 -30.47 30.54 12.37
C ASP A 33 -30.66 29.79 11.04
N GLU A 34 -31.87 29.85 10.48
CA GLU A 34 -32.21 29.18 9.20
C GLU A 34 -31.34 29.71 8.04
N GLU A 35 -31.04 31.01 8.03
CA GLU A 35 -30.16 31.61 7.00
C GLU A 35 -28.71 31.14 7.10
N ALA A 36 -28.21 30.92 8.32
CA ALA A 36 -26.87 30.39 8.53
C ALA A 36 -26.79 28.91 8.09
N LEU A 37 -27.86 28.15 8.34
CA LEU A 37 -27.97 26.77 7.88
C LEU A 37 -28.01 26.70 6.34
N LEU A 38 -28.80 27.54 5.68
CA LEU A 38 -28.85 27.61 4.21
C LEU A 38 -27.52 28.05 3.60
N ARG A 39 -26.80 28.99 4.22
CA ARG A 39 -25.44 29.37 3.83
C ARG A 39 -24.47 28.20 3.95
N GLU A 40 -24.53 27.46 5.07
CA GLU A 40 -23.67 26.29 5.26
C GLU A 40 -23.97 25.20 4.22
N ALA A 41 -25.25 24.90 3.98
CA ALA A 41 -25.67 23.94 2.96
C ALA A 41 -25.20 24.34 1.56
N ARG A 42 -25.37 25.61 1.18
CA ARG A 42 -24.89 26.14 -0.11
C ARG A 42 -23.38 25.96 -0.25
N SER A 43 -22.62 26.32 0.78
CA SER A 43 -21.16 26.16 0.78
C SER A 43 -20.77 24.69 0.57
N VAL A 44 -21.40 23.74 1.28
CA VAL A 44 -21.14 22.30 1.14
C VAL A 44 -21.40 21.83 -0.30
N TYR A 45 -22.57 22.18 -0.86
CA TYR A 45 -22.92 21.78 -2.22
C TYR A 45 -22.00 22.45 -3.27
N ALA A 46 -21.61 23.71 -3.06
CA ALA A 46 -20.65 24.39 -3.91
C ALA A 46 -19.27 23.69 -3.87
N THR A 47 -18.79 23.27 -2.70
CA THR A 47 -17.56 22.45 -2.59
C THR A 47 -17.69 21.14 -3.36
N GLY A 48 -18.85 20.48 -3.30
CA GLY A 48 -19.12 19.26 -4.08
C GLY A 48 -19.11 19.50 -5.59
N LEU A 49 -19.79 20.54 -6.07
CA LEU A 49 -19.78 20.92 -7.49
C LEU A 49 -18.38 21.29 -7.97
N LEU A 50 -17.62 21.98 -7.13
CA LEU A 50 -16.22 22.33 -7.42
C LEU A 50 -15.35 21.08 -7.54
N SER A 51 -15.53 20.09 -6.66
CA SER A 51 -14.80 18.82 -6.74
C SER A 51 -15.07 18.08 -8.05
N ILE A 52 -16.31 18.16 -8.55
CA ILE A 52 -16.69 17.57 -9.84
C ILE A 52 -16.11 18.38 -11.00
N ALA A 53 -16.18 19.71 -10.96
CA ALA A 53 -15.61 20.56 -12.01
C ALA A 53 -14.10 20.36 -12.13
N MET A 54 -13.42 20.14 -11.01
CA MET A 54 -11.97 19.91 -10.96
C MET A 54 -11.54 18.51 -11.42
N THR A 55 -12.45 17.63 -11.82
CA THR A 55 -12.03 16.44 -12.60
C THR A 55 -11.53 16.82 -13.99
N ASN A 56 -11.84 18.03 -14.47
CA ASN A 56 -11.19 18.61 -15.62
C ASN A 56 -9.85 19.25 -15.21
N GLU A 57 -8.77 18.84 -15.89
CA GLU A 57 -7.39 19.24 -15.61
C GLU A 57 -7.19 20.76 -15.69
N ASP A 58 -7.89 21.47 -16.60
CA ASP A 58 -7.77 22.92 -16.74
C ASP A 58 -8.22 23.66 -15.47
N TYR A 59 -9.34 23.24 -14.91
CA TYR A 59 -9.86 23.82 -13.67
C TYR A 59 -9.03 23.41 -12.47
N ALA A 60 -8.50 22.18 -12.45
CA ALA A 60 -7.62 21.71 -11.39
C ALA A 60 -6.29 22.48 -11.35
N GLY A 61 -5.66 22.72 -12.51
CA GLY A 61 -4.42 23.47 -12.61
C GLY A 61 -4.57 24.95 -12.25
N GLN A 62 -5.71 25.57 -12.55
CA GLN A 62 -5.99 26.92 -12.05
C GLN A 62 -6.25 26.95 -10.54
N ALA A 63 -6.86 25.90 -9.99
CA ALA A 63 -7.15 25.81 -8.57
C ALA A 63 -5.91 25.45 -7.72
N SER A 64 -4.93 24.74 -8.29
CA SER A 64 -3.70 24.34 -7.57
C SER A 64 -2.85 25.52 -7.10
N SER A 65 -2.85 26.61 -7.87
CA SER A 65 -2.15 27.86 -7.59
C SER A 65 -2.99 28.85 -6.76
N SER A 66 -4.26 28.50 -6.47
CA SER A 66 -5.19 29.34 -5.73
C SER A 66 -5.12 29.10 -4.21
N ALA A 67 -5.74 30.00 -3.44
CA ALA A 67 -5.87 29.88 -1.98
C ALA A 67 -6.77 28.70 -1.53
N LEU A 68 -7.39 28.00 -2.47
CA LEU A 68 -8.27 26.86 -2.18
C LEU A 68 -7.53 25.71 -1.49
N VAL A 69 -6.34 25.33 -1.97
CA VAL A 69 -5.57 24.21 -1.41
C VAL A 69 -5.20 24.45 0.06
N PRO A 70 -4.61 25.60 0.46
CA PRO A 70 -4.34 25.85 1.88
C PRO A 70 -5.62 25.94 2.72
N GLN A 71 -6.72 26.49 2.19
CA GLN A 71 -8.00 26.52 2.91
C GLN A 71 -8.54 25.11 3.19
N VAL A 72 -8.54 24.24 2.19
CA VAL A 72 -8.98 22.84 2.31
C VAL A 72 -8.08 22.06 3.26
N ALA A 73 -6.76 22.22 3.15
CA ALA A 73 -5.80 21.57 4.03
C ALA A 73 -5.95 22.01 5.49
N LYS A 74 -6.11 23.32 5.73
CA LYS A 74 -6.36 23.90 7.06
C LYS A 74 -7.68 23.42 7.65
N TYR A 75 -8.73 23.32 6.83
CA TYR A 75 -10.01 22.76 7.25
C TYR A 75 -9.88 21.30 7.69
N LEU A 76 -9.18 20.46 6.91
CA LEU A 76 -8.95 19.06 7.28
C LEU A 76 -8.12 18.93 8.55
N ARG A 77 -7.07 19.73 8.74
CA ARG A 77 -6.29 19.77 9.99
C ARG A 77 -7.18 20.13 11.18
N LYS A 78 -7.92 21.24 11.09
CA LYS A 78 -8.79 21.73 12.17
C LYS A 78 -9.83 20.69 12.57
N THR A 79 -10.43 20.01 11.59
CA THR A 79 -11.53 19.06 11.83
C THR A 79 -11.08 17.66 12.26
N LEU A 80 -9.90 17.20 11.81
CA LEU A 80 -9.44 15.83 12.05
C LEU A 80 -8.32 15.75 13.09
N LEU A 81 -7.46 16.75 13.19
CA LEU A 81 -6.30 16.73 14.09
C LEU A 81 -6.52 17.59 15.33
N ASP A 82 -7.11 18.78 15.20
CA ASP A 82 -7.29 19.70 16.32
C ASP A 82 -8.56 19.41 17.14
N SER A 83 -9.54 18.71 16.56
CA SER A 83 -10.78 18.31 17.24
C SER A 83 -10.77 16.81 17.56
N PRO A 84 -10.72 16.39 18.85
CA PRO A 84 -10.79 14.98 19.21
C PRO A 84 -12.16 14.39 18.85
N PRO A 85 -12.26 13.08 18.58
CA PRO A 85 -13.54 12.43 18.33
C PRO A 85 -14.41 12.60 19.57
N SER A 86 -15.42 13.47 19.50
CA SER A 86 -16.43 13.56 20.54
C SER A 86 -17.12 12.20 20.66
N ALA A 87 -17.16 11.68 21.88
CA ALA A 87 -17.97 10.52 22.24
C ALA A 87 -19.40 10.69 21.68
N PRO A 88 -20.10 9.60 21.33
CA PRO A 88 -21.44 9.69 20.79
C PRO A 88 -22.30 10.50 21.76
N HIS A 89 -22.69 11.70 21.36
CA HIS A 89 -23.70 12.46 22.08
C HIS A 89 -24.94 11.57 22.08
N THR A 90 -25.26 11.00 23.25
CA THR A 90 -26.59 10.52 23.58
C THR A 90 -27.55 11.66 23.29
N ALA A 91 -28.14 11.64 22.10
CA ALA A 91 -29.30 12.44 21.79
C ALA A 91 -30.34 12.06 22.85
N ALA A 92 -30.58 12.99 23.77
CA ALA A 92 -31.64 12.89 24.73
C ALA A 92 -32.92 12.52 23.99
N ALA A 93 -33.49 11.36 24.34
CA ALA A 93 -34.76 10.89 23.84
C ALA A 93 -35.82 11.96 24.14
N ALA A 94 -36.18 12.76 23.13
CA ALA A 94 -37.43 13.49 23.15
C ALA A 94 -38.57 12.46 22.97
N PRO A 95 -39.67 12.57 23.73
CA PRO A 95 -40.71 11.55 23.76
C PRO A 95 -41.43 11.49 22.42
N ALA A 96 -41.66 10.25 21.96
CA ALA A 96 -42.39 9.97 20.73
C ALA A 96 -43.80 10.60 20.74
N PRO A 97 -44.23 11.31 19.67
CA PRO A 97 -45.64 11.67 19.55
C PRO A 97 -46.46 10.41 19.29
N ALA A 98 -47.55 10.28 20.04
CA ALA A 98 -48.48 9.18 20.00
C ALA A 98 -49.03 8.93 18.58
N ALA A 99 -49.14 7.66 18.22
CA ALA A 99 -49.74 7.20 16.98
C ALA A 99 -51.18 7.71 16.83
N ALA A 100 -51.42 8.51 15.79
CA ALA A 100 -52.78 8.84 15.33
C ALA A 100 -53.30 7.72 14.40
N PRO A 101 -54.59 7.36 14.49
CA PRO A 101 -55.16 6.23 13.76
C PRO A 101 -55.32 6.52 12.24
N PRO A 102 -55.39 5.48 11.39
CA PRO A 102 -55.50 5.66 9.95
C PRO A 102 -56.92 6.14 9.56
N ALA A 103 -57.00 7.29 8.88
CA ALA A 103 -58.24 7.77 8.27
C ALA A 103 -58.51 7.10 6.91
N PRO A 104 -59.78 6.88 6.54
CA PRO A 104 -60.17 6.05 5.39
C PRO A 104 -60.11 6.76 4.04
N ALA A 105 -60.11 5.93 2.99
CA ALA A 105 -59.97 6.27 1.57
C ALA A 105 -60.97 7.33 1.04
N ALA A 106 -60.44 8.21 0.19
CA ALA A 106 -61.19 9.24 -0.53
C ALA A 106 -62.04 8.67 -1.68
N PRO A 107 -63.24 9.23 -1.95
CA PRO A 107 -63.91 9.12 -3.25
C PRO A 107 -63.68 10.36 -4.14
N ALA A 108 -63.82 10.12 -5.45
CA ALA A 108 -63.60 11.06 -6.56
C ALA A 108 -64.79 12.04 -6.79
N PRO A 109 -64.73 12.99 -7.77
CA PRO A 109 -65.08 14.39 -7.54
C PRO A 109 -66.49 14.79 -8.02
N ALA A 110 -67.07 15.84 -7.43
CA ALA A 110 -68.20 16.55 -8.02
C ALA A 110 -68.26 18.04 -7.65
N ALA A 111 -68.44 18.83 -8.71
CA ALA A 111 -69.13 20.12 -8.83
C ALA A 111 -68.56 21.38 -8.13
N ALA A 112 -68.37 22.39 -8.98
CA ALA A 112 -67.93 23.75 -8.69
C ALA A 112 -69.00 24.58 -7.96
N THR A 113 -68.54 25.49 -7.09
CA THR A 113 -69.22 26.78 -6.84
C THR A 113 -68.19 27.82 -6.42
N ALA A 114 -68.24 28.98 -7.06
CA ALA A 114 -67.30 30.09 -6.89
C ALA A 114 -67.88 31.17 -5.97
N VAL A 115 -67.11 31.72 -5.01
CA VAL A 115 -67.33 33.06 -4.42
C VAL A 115 -66.02 33.68 -3.88
N ALA A 116 -65.62 34.80 -4.50
CA ALA A 116 -64.94 36.04 -4.02
C ALA A 116 -63.56 36.04 -3.28
N PRO A 117 -62.77 37.15 -3.37
CA PRO A 117 -61.32 37.17 -3.12
C PRO A 117 -60.89 37.86 -1.81
N ALA A 118 -59.87 37.33 -1.13
CA ALA A 118 -58.91 38.00 -0.21
C ALA A 118 -58.03 36.96 0.52
N PRO A 119 -56.89 37.34 1.14
CA PRO A 119 -55.78 38.22 0.75
C PRO A 119 -54.52 37.37 0.43
N ALA A 120 -53.38 38.01 0.12
CA ALA A 120 -52.13 37.35 -0.28
C ALA A 120 -51.73 36.17 0.62
N ALA A 121 -51.61 34.99 0.03
CA ALA A 121 -51.12 33.79 0.70
C ALA A 121 -49.67 34.03 1.21
N PRO A 122 -49.32 33.58 2.44
CA PRO A 122 -47.93 33.52 2.84
C PRO A 122 -47.18 32.62 1.85
N ALA A 123 -45.95 33.03 1.49
CA ALA A 123 -45.09 32.31 0.57
C ALA A 123 -45.08 30.81 0.87
N PRO A 124 -45.06 29.93 -0.15
CA PRO A 124 -45.02 28.49 0.08
C PRO A 124 -43.83 28.15 0.99
N PRO A 125 -44.01 27.25 1.98
CA PRO A 125 -42.90 26.83 2.82
C PRO A 125 -41.78 26.31 1.92
N ARG A 126 -40.60 26.94 2.04
CA ARG A 126 -39.41 26.58 1.26
C ARG A 126 -39.13 25.08 1.48
N PRO A 127 -38.68 24.37 0.43
CA PRO A 127 -38.45 22.93 0.56
C PRO A 127 -37.48 22.68 1.72
N PRO A 128 -37.76 21.68 2.58
CA PRO A 128 -36.87 21.33 3.67
C PRO A 128 -35.50 20.96 3.11
N LEU A 129 -34.45 21.20 3.91
CA LEU A 129 -33.08 20.83 3.57
C LEU A 129 -33.03 19.36 3.13
N CYS A 130 -32.35 19.10 2.02
CA CYS A 130 -32.21 17.75 1.49
C CYS A 130 -31.47 16.82 2.47
N HIS A 131 -30.61 17.37 3.34
CA HIS A 131 -29.80 16.64 4.30
C HIS A 131 -29.74 17.32 5.68
N PRO A 132 -29.67 16.54 6.77
CA PRO A 132 -29.39 17.07 8.09
C PRO A 132 -27.96 17.62 8.18
N ILE A 133 -27.73 18.58 9.08
CA ILE A 133 -26.46 19.32 9.16
C ILE A 133 -25.23 18.42 9.41
N ALA A 134 -25.38 17.35 10.19
CA ALA A 134 -24.33 16.37 10.43
C ALA A 134 -23.89 15.66 9.13
N VAL A 135 -24.85 15.36 8.24
CA VAL A 135 -24.58 14.75 6.93
C VAL A 135 -23.91 15.76 6.01
N LEU A 136 -24.34 17.03 6.02
CA LEU A 136 -23.72 18.10 5.22
C LEU A 136 -22.23 18.30 5.58
N ARG A 137 -21.90 18.36 6.87
CA ARG A 137 -20.51 18.51 7.32
C ARG A 137 -19.65 17.30 6.97
N ARG A 138 -20.23 16.10 7.04
CA ARG A 138 -19.56 14.89 6.56
C ARG A 138 -19.32 14.91 5.05
N LEU A 139 -20.31 15.36 4.26
CA LEU A 139 -20.16 15.53 2.82
C LEU A 139 -19.08 16.58 2.49
N ARG A 140 -18.98 17.67 3.26
CA ARG A 140 -17.89 18.65 3.10
C ARG A 140 -16.51 18.00 3.28
N LEU A 141 -16.31 17.20 4.34
CA LEU A 141 -15.05 16.45 4.51
C LEU A 141 -14.74 15.56 3.30
N GLN A 142 -15.76 14.88 2.79
CA GLN A 142 -15.62 14.02 1.61
C GLN A 142 -15.22 14.82 0.36
N TYR A 143 -15.90 15.94 0.09
CA TYR A 143 -15.59 16.79 -1.05
C TYR A 143 -14.22 17.45 -0.92
N CYS A 144 -13.79 17.81 0.28
CA CYS A 144 -12.43 18.27 0.56
C CYS A 144 -11.38 17.20 0.22
N ALA A 145 -11.61 15.94 0.58
CA ALA A 145 -10.72 14.84 0.20
C ALA A 145 -10.72 14.63 -1.33
N ALA A 146 -11.88 14.64 -1.98
CA ALA A 146 -12.00 14.52 -3.44
C ALA A 146 -11.28 15.67 -4.17
N LEU A 147 -11.41 16.91 -3.69
CA LEU A 147 -10.68 18.08 -4.20
C LEU A 147 -9.17 17.87 -4.14
N LEU A 148 -8.64 17.38 -3.00
CA LEU A 148 -7.22 17.07 -2.89
C LEU A 148 -6.79 15.96 -3.86
N GLY A 149 -7.67 15.01 -4.20
CA GLY A 149 -7.43 14.03 -5.26
C GLY A 149 -7.30 14.65 -6.65
N CYS A 150 -8.11 15.66 -6.98
CA CYS A 150 -8.02 16.35 -8.27
C CYS A 150 -6.77 17.22 -8.39
N VAL A 151 -6.35 17.87 -7.30
CA VAL A 151 -5.19 18.79 -7.33
C VAL A 151 -3.88 18.09 -6.98
N GLY A 152 -3.94 16.88 -6.42
CA GLY A 152 -2.78 16.21 -5.81
C GLY A 152 -1.63 15.90 -6.76
N GLU A 153 -1.86 15.89 -8.08
CA GLU A 153 -0.82 15.69 -9.08
C GLU A 153 -0.01 16.98 -9.39
N PHE A 154 -0.55 18.15 -9.03
CA PHE A 154 0.08 19.45 -9.28
C PHE A 154 1.06 19.82 -8.18
N VAL A 155 2.31 20.11 -8.56
CA VAL A 155 3.40 20.43 -7.62
C VAL A 155 3.08 21.65 -6.74
N ASP A 156 2.33 22.63 -7.25
CA ASP A 156 1.97 23.85 -6.52
C ASP A 156 1.10 23.58 -5.29
N ALA A 157 0.31 22.50 -5.32
CA ALA A 157 -0.56 22.12 -4.22
C ALA A 157 0.18 21.43 -3.07
N LEU A 158 1.36 20.86 -3.33
CA LEU A 158 2.10 20.07 -2.35
C LEU A 158 2.61 20.92 -1.18
N GLY A 159 3.19 22.09 -1.47
CA GLY A 159 3.79 22.96 -0.46
C GLY A 159 2.81 23.34 0.66
N PRO A 160 1.68 23.98 0.34
CA PRO A 160 0.64 24.33 1.31
C PRO A 160 0.10 23.12 2.09
N LEU A 161 -0.08 21.99 1.41
CA LEU A 161 -0.61 20.77 2.04
C LEU A 161 0.35 20.19 3.10
N LEU A 162 1.66 20.20 2.83
CA LEU A 162 2.66 19.70 3.77
C LEU A 162 2.80 20.62 5.00
N VAL A 163 2.69 21.94 4.82
CA VAL A 163 2.70 22.90 5.94
C VAL A 163 1.55 22.64 6.91
N GLU A 164 0.38 22.31 6.37
CA GLU A 164 -0.85 22.08 7.16
C GLU A 164 -1.00 20.62 7.65
N ARG A 165 0.07 19.80 7.62
CA ARG A 165 0.04 18.37 8.03
C ARG A 165 -1.02 17.54 7.28
N GLY A 166 -1.22 17.82 5.99
CA GLY A 166 -2.27 17.18 5.19
C GLY A 166 -2.14 15.65 5.08
N ALA A 167 -0.92 15.11 5.11
CA ALA A 167 -0.69 13.67 5.13
C ALA A 167 -1.32 13.01 6.38
N GLU A 168 -1.08 13.58 7.56
CA GLU A 168 -1.63 13.08 8.82
C GLU A 168 -3.16 13.23 8.88
N ALA A 169 -3.69 14.32 8.33
CA ALA A 169 -5.14 14.53 8.26
C ALA A 169 -5.82 13.46 7.37
N LEU A 170 -5.25 13.12 6.21
CA LEU A 170 -5.76 12.06 5.34
C LEU A 170 -5.63 10.66 6.00
N LEU A 171 -4.56 10.41 6.75
CA LEU A 171 -4.40 9.17 7.52
C LEU A 171 -5.46 9.04 8.61
N GLU A 172 -5.72 10.11 9.36
CA GLU A 172 -6.75 10.13 10.39
C GLU A 172 -8.15 9.96 9.78
N LEU A 173 -8.41 10.55 8.62
CA LEU A 173 -9.65 10.31 7.86
C LEU A 173 -9.81 8.82 7.55
N MET A 174 -8.78 8.17 7.00
CA MET A 174 -8.81 6.74 6.72
C MET A 174 -8.96 5.87 7.98
N ARG A 175 -8.32 6.24 9.09
CA ARG A 175 -8.44 5.53 10.38
C ARG A 175 -9.86 5.60 10.93
N ARG A 176 -10.49 6.78 10.92
CA ARG A 176 -11.86 7.01 11.41
C ARG A 176 -12.91 6.21 10.62
N TYR A 177 -12.76 6.15 9.30
CA TYR A 177 -13.73 5.47 8.42
C TYR A 177 -13.34 4.01 8.07
N GLY A 178 -12.11 3.59 8.38
CA GLY A 178 -11.62 2.24 8.13
C GLY A 178 -11.90 1.24 9.26
N SER A 179 -11.99 1.71 10.52
CA SER A 179 -12.10 0.82 11.68
C SER A 179 -13.46 0.09 11.80
N GLY A 180 -14.49 0.46 11.01
CA GLY A 180 -15.85 -0.08 11.15
C GLY A 180 -16.52 0.17 12.52
N ALA A 181 -15.80 0.77 13.47
CA ALA A 181 -16.24 1.11 14.81
C ALA A 181 -16.98 2.47 14.88
N GLY A 182 -17.03 3.20 13.76
CA GLY A 182 -17.89 4.36 13.61
C GLY A 182 -19.34 3.92 13.40
N GLY A 183 -20.14 3.94 14.46
CA GLY A 183 -21.59 3.73 14.40
C GLY A 183 -22.30 4.79 13.54
N GLY A 184 -22.21 4.66 12.22
CA GLY A 184 -22.91 5.48 11.22
C GLY A 184 -24.17 4.80 10.65
N GLY A 185 -24.67 3.75 11.30
CA GLY A 185 -25.89 3.03 10.91
C GLY A 185 -27.21 3.73 11.24
N LEU A 186 -27.18 4.98 11.70
CA LEU A 186 -28.39 5.75 12.02
C LEU A 186 -28.40 6.97 11.11
N LEU A 187 -29.13 6.90 9.99
CA LEU A 187 -29.88 8.03 9.37
C LEU A 187 -30.36 7.74 7.93
N TYR A 188 -29.96 6.63 7.31
CA TYR A 188 -30.63 6.15 6.10
C TYR A 188 -31.17 4.73 6.32
N GLY A 189 -32.47 4.66 6.62
CA GLY A 189 -33.26 3.45 6.47
C GLY A 189 -33.44 3.12 4.98
N SER A 190 -32.38 2.59 4.37
CA SER A 190 -32.46 1.86 3.11
C SER A 190 -31.37 0.80 3.16
N GLY A 191 -31.75 -0.47 3.12
CA GLY A 191 -30.85 -1.62 3.32
C GLY A 191 -29.56 -1.52 2.51
N GLY A 192 -28.41 -1.58 3.20
CA GLY A 192 -27.08 -1.55 2.59
C GLY A 192 -26.07 -0.68 3.36
N GLY A 193 -25.86 -0.97 4.65
CA GLY A 193 -25.02 -0.20 5.58
C GLY A 193 -23.51 -0.27 5.35
N GLY A 194 -23.03 0.07 4.15
CA GLY A 194 -21.58 0.15 3.85
C GLY A 194 -21.17 1.16 2.77
N GLY A 195 -22.13 1.82 2.10
CA GLY A 195 -21.83 2.65 0.91
C GLY A 195 -21.19 4.01 1.21
N ALA A 196 -21.64 4.71 2.26
CA ALA A 196 -21.17 6.08 2.52
C ALA A 196 -19.74 6.10 3.09
N ASP A 197 -19.42 5.19 4.02
CA ASP A 197 -18.06 5.04 4.55
C ASP A 197 -17.10 4.52 3.47
N GLY A 198 -17.59 3.62 2.60
CA GLY A 198 -16.85 3.16 1.43
C GLY A 198 -16.49 4.28 0.47
N ARG A 199 -17.42 5.20 0.18
CA ARG A 199 -17.15 6.35 -0.70
C ARG A 199 -16.15 7.34 -0.09
N MET A 200 -16.25 7.62 1.22
CA MET A 200 -15.26 8.44 1.92
C MET A 200 -13.84 7.84 1.81
N LEU A 201 -13.72 6.52 2.04
CA LEU A 201 -12.44 5.82 1.88
C LEU A 201 -11.92 5.85 0.45
N TYR A 202 -12.81 5.75 -0.54
CA TYR A 202 -12.44 5.87 -1.95
C TYR A 202 -11.85 7.25 -2.27
N ASP A 203 -12.52 8.33 -1.85
CA ASP A 203 -12.06 9.70 -2.11
C ASP A 203 -10.76 10.00 -1.33
N ALA A 204 -10.62 9.51 -0.09
CA ALA A 204 -9.41 9.65 0.72
C ALA A 204 -8.20 8.87 0.14
N LEU A 205 -8.42 7.62 -0.28
CA LEU A 205 -7.39 6.83 -0.95
C LEU A 205 -7.02 7.45 -2.30
N GLY A 206 -7.99 7.96 -3.06
CA GLY A 206 -7.76 8.69 -4.30
C GLY A 206 -6.87 9.92 -4.09
N ALA A 207 -7.13 10.69 -3.03
CA ALA A 207 -6.28 11.82 -2.63
C ALA A 207 -4.84 11.39 -2.33
N CYS A 208 -4.66 10.34 -1.51
CA CYS A 208 -3.33 9.82 -1.23
C CYS A 208 -2.62 9.33 -2.50
N VAL A 209 -3.32 8.62 -3.39
CA VAL A 209 -2.77 8.13 -4.65
C VAL A 209 -2.26 9.29 -5.52
N ALA A 210 -3.07 10.32 -5.73
CA ALA A 210 -2.67 11.49 -6.50
C ALA A 210 -1.42 12.16 -5.89
N LEU A 211 -1.43 12.37 -4.57
CA LEU A 211 -0.33 13.02 -3.85
C LEU A 211 0.96 12.19 -3.82
N THR A 212 0.88 10.85 -3.89
CA THR A 212 2.08 9.99 -3.98
C THR A 212 2.83 10.11 -5.30
N ALA A 213 2.29 10.82 -6.30
CA ALA A 213 3.08 11.27 -7.44
C ALA A 213 4.28 12.13 -7.01
N HIS A 214 4.17 12.81 -5.86
CA HIS A 214 5.25 13.59 -5.28
C HIS A 214 6.05 12.77 -4.26
N ARG A 215 7.34 12.59 -4.56
CA ARG A 215 8.27 11.83 -3.70
C ARG A 215 8.27 12.29 -2.23
N ARG A 216 8.27 13.60 -1.99
CA ARG A 216 8.29 14.17 -0.63
C ARG A 216 7.04 13.80 0.16
N PHE A 217 5.87 13.76 -0.49
CA PHE A 217 4.64 13.30 0.16
C PHE A 217 4.74 11.82 0.54
N SER A 218 5.22 10.96 -0.36
CA SER A 218 5.38 9.52 -0.09
C SER A 218 6.30 9.25 1.10
N GLU A 219 7.37 10.03 1.28
CA GLU A 219 8.26 9.93 2.43
C GLU A 219 7.56 10.34 3.75
N VAL A 220 6.90 11.50 3.77
CA VAL A 220 6.15 11.99 4.93
C VAL A 220 4.98 11.05 5.28
N PHE A 221 4.29 10.52 4.27
CA PHE A 221 3.18 9.57 4.44
C PHE A 221 3.64 8.28 5.14
N VAL A 222 4.80 7.74 4.74
CA VAL A 222 5.37 6.55 5.39
C VAL A 222 5.87 6.87 6.80
N GLU A 223 6.52 8.03 7.00
CA GLU A 223 6.99 8.48 8.31
C GLU A 223 5.84 8.71 9.31
N ALA A 224 4.66 9.13 8.84
CA ALA A 224 3.47 9.29 9.65
C ALA A 224 2.73 7.97 9.97
N GLY A 225 3.30 6.80 9.62
CA GLY A 225 2.70 5.49 9.89
C GLY A 225 1.62 5.08 8.88
N GLY A 226 1.60 5.68 7.69
CA GLY A 226 0.55 5.43 6.70
C GLY A 226 0.45 3.99 6.20
N VAL A 227 1.56 3.25 6.23
CA VAL A 227 1.60 1.83 5.84
C VAL A 227 0.71 0.97 6.73
N GLU A 228 0.77 1.17 8.06
CA GLU A 228 -0.01 0.40 9.02
C GLU A 228 -1.51 0.67 8.85
N VAL A 229 -1.88 1.93 8.59
CA VAL A 229 -3.26 2.32 8.29
C VAL A 229 -3.75 1.65 7.00
N VAL A 230 -2.98 1.75 5.91
CA VAL A 230 -3.32 1.18 4.60
C VAL A 230 -3.49 -0.34 4.65
N LEU A 231 -2.62 -1.04 5.38
CA LEU A 231 -2.70 -2.49 5.55
C LEU A 231 -3.87 -2.91 6.45
N GLY A 232 -4.31 -2.05 7.37
CA GLY A 232 -5.46 -2.26 8.24
C GLY A 232 -6.82 -1.92 7.62
N LEU A 233 -6.87 -1.31 6.43
CA LEU A 233 -8.12 -0.91 5.80
C LEU A 233 -8.99 -2.10 5.39
N PRO A 234 -10.34 -1.95 5.45
CA PRO A 234 -11.25 -2.99 5.01
C PRO A 234 -11.11 -3.21 3.50
N ARG A 235 -11.04 -4.48 3.11
CA ARG A 235 -10.93 -4.91 1.72
C ARG A 235 -12.32 -5.01 1.10
N ASN A 236 -12.75 -3.95 0.42
CA ASN A 236 -14.07 -3.84 -0.20
C ASN A 236 -13.95 -3.25 -1.62
N PRO A 237 -15.03 -3.28 -2.44
CA PRO A 237 -15.01 -2.73 -3.79
C PRO A 237 -14.61 -1.25 -3.90
N HIS A 238 -14.76 -0.47 -2.84
CA HIS A 238 -14.39 0.94 -2.82
C HIS A 238 -12.90 1.16 -2.47
N THR A 239 -12.22 0.18 -1.86
CA THR A 239 -10.82 0.31 -1.44
C THR A 239 -9.84 -0.42 -2.36
N TYR A 240 -10.25 -1.48 -3.07
CA TYR A 240 -9.32 -2.31 -3.87
C TYR A 240 -8.46 -1.50 -4.85
N SER A 241 -9.08 -0.66 -5.68
CA SER A 241 -8.34 0.14 -6.67
C SER A 241 -7.38 1.13 -6.02
N GLY A 242 -7.84 1.86 -4.99
CA GLY A 242 -7.01 2.82 -4.26
C GLY A 242 -5.82 2.17 -3.56
N LEU A 243 -6.06 1.04 -2.87
CA LEU A 243 -5.02 0.25 -2.20
C LEU A 243 -3.97 -0.28 -3.18
N ALA A 244 -4.40 -0.85 -4.31
CA ALA A 244 -3.50 -1.39 -5.31
C ALA A 244 -2.59 -0.30 -5.90
N THR A 245 -3.18 0.85 -6.27
CA THR A 245 -2.42 1.97 -6.85
C THR A 245 -1.51 2.64 -5.83
N LEU A 246 -1.94 2.75 -4.57
CA LEU A 246 -1.12 3.34 -3.51
C LEU A 246 0.11 2.46 -3.18
N LEU A 247 -0.06 1.14 -3.11
CA LEU A 247 1.08 0.23 -2.94
C LEU A 247 2.04 0.32 -4.12
N TYR A 248 1.51 0.39 -5.35
CA TYR A 248 2.31 0.56 -6.56
C TYR A 248 3.10 1.89 -6.57
N SER A 249 2.46 3.01 -6.24
CA SER A 249 3.13 4.32 -6.21
C SER A 249 4.18 4.40 -5.11
N LEU A 250 3.94 3.79 -3.94
CA LEU A 250 4.94 3.71 -2.88
C LEU A 250 6.16 2.87 -3.29
N ALA A 251 5.97 1.77 -4.02
CA ALA A 251 7.09 1.00 -4.57
C ALA A 251 7.91 1.76 -5.61
N ALA A 252 7.30 2.72 -6.32
CA ALA A 252 8.01 3.56 -7.27
C ALA A 252 8.95 4.59 -6.59
N ALA A 253 8.82 4.82 -5.27
CA ALA A 253 9.66 5.71 -4.50
C ALA A 253 10.64 4.92 -3.60
N PRO A 254 11.92 4.75 -3.98
CA PRO A 254 12.83 3.82 -3.31
C PRO A 254 13.01 4.05 -1.80
N LEU A 255 13.14 5.31 -1.37
CA LEU A 255 13.29 5.64 0.06
C LEU A 255 12.01 5.38 0.86
N ALA A 256 10.85 5.70 0.29
CA ALA A 256 9.57 5.42 0.93
C ALA A 256 9.34 3.90 1.02
N PHE A 257 9.70 3.15 -0.03
CA PHE A 257 9.59 1.70 -0.05
C PHE A 257 10.55 1.01 0.94
N GLU A 258 11.80 1.48 1.04
CA GLU A 258 12.75 0.97 2.03
C GLU A 258 12.22 1.17 3.46
N ARG A 259 11.73 2.38 3.77
CA ARG A 259 11.12 2.71 5.07
C ARG A 259 9.84 1.91 5.34
N LEU A 260 9.04 1.64 4.32
CA LEU A 260 7.83 0.81 4.41
C LEU A 260 8.16 -0.62 4.79
N LEU A 261 9.28 -1.16 4.28
CA LEU A 261 9.70 -2.53 4.56
C LEU A 261 10.45 -2.66 5.89
N THR A 262 11.09 -1.60 6.39
CA THR A 262 11.70 -1.61 7.72
C THR A 262 10.63 -1.69 8.80
N PRO A 263 10.78 -2.56 9.81
CA PRO A 263 9.86 -2.59 10.94
C PRO A 263 9.96 -1.26 11.70
N SER A 264 8.83 -0.57 11.86
CA SER A 264 8.71 0.59 12.75
C SER A 264 9.22 0.20 14.14
N PRO A 265 10.04 1.01 14.83
CA PRO A 265 10.33 0.79 16.24
C PRO A 265 9.03 1.05 17.00
N SER A 266 8.24 0.01 17.22
CA SER A 266 7.05 0.09 18.06
C SER A 266 7.48 0.49 19.47
N THR A 267 7.28 1.76 19.81
CA THR A 267 7.20 2.26 21.20
C THR A 267 5.93 1.71 21.84
N SER A 268 5.88 0.40 22.05
CA SER A 268 4.95 -0.21 22.99
C SER A 268 5.67 -0.31 24.35
N THR A 269 5.70 0.80 25.09
CA THR A 269 5.98 0.76 26.53
C THR A 269 4.83 0.01 27.20
N THR A 270 4.93 -1.32 27.22
CA THR A 270 4.07 -2.14 28.07
C THR A 270 4.71 -2.12 29.46
N THR A 271 4.33 -1.15 30.28
CA THR A 271 4.60 -1.21 31.71
C THR A 271 3.68 -2.29 32.30
N THR A 272 4.17 -3.53 32.33
CA THR A 272 3.49 -4.57 33.10
C THR A 272 3.81 -4.34 34.58
N THR A 273 3.00 -3.56 35.26
CA THR A 273 3.02 -3.50 36.72
C THR A 273 2.34 -4.77 37.23
N SER A 274 3.10 -5.84 37.48
CA SER A 274 2.55 -7.00 38.19
C SER A 274 2.48 -6.66 39.68
N ALA A 275 1.27 -6.40 40.18
CA ALA A 275 0.99 -6.41 41.60
C ALA A 275 1.08 -7.85 42.11
N ALA A 276 2.15 -8.16 42.83
CA ALA A 276 2.24 -9.41 43.59
C ALA A 276 1.33 -9.30 44.82
N VAL A 277 0.34 -10.19 44.89
CA VAL A 277 -0.43 -10.47 46.10
C VAL A 277 0.47 -11.34 46.98
N GLU A 278 1.07 -10.77 48.02
CA GLU A 278 1.77 -11.52 49.06
C GLU A 278 0.87 -11.70 50.29
N GLY A 279 0.46 -12.95 50.50
CA GLY A 279 -0.11 -13.42 51.76
C GLY A 279 1.00 -13.66 52.78
N SER A 280 1.02 -12.82 53.81
CA SER A 280 1.33 -13.10 55.22
C SER A 280 1.82 -14.51 55.59
N SER A 281 3.10 -14.62 56.01
CA SER A 281 3.50 -15.08 57.35
C SER A 281 5.02 -14.98 57.59
N ASP A 282 5.35 -14.19 58.61
CA ASP A 282 6.61 -13.77 59.28
C ASP A 282 7.50 -14.93 59.86
N PRO A 283 8.67 -14.71 60.54
CA PRO A 283 9.94 -14.13 60.05
C PRO A 283 11.21 -14.79 60.69
N THR A 284 12.32 -15.07 59.98
CA THR A 284 13.64 -15.11 60.66
C THR A 284 14.85 -14.96 59.72
N ALA A 285 15.74 -14.05 60.10
CA ALA A 285 17.20 -14.06 59.89
C ALA A 285 17.80 -13.62 58.52
N THR A 286 18.29 -12.37 58.56
CA THR A 286 19.69 -11.97 58.25
C THR A 286 20.10 -11.76 56.78
N ALA A 287 20.05 -10.47 56.42
CA ALA A 287 20.84 -9.70 55.48
C ALA A 287 21.97 -10.41 54.68
N GLY A 288 21.82 -10.38 53.35
CA GLY A 288 22.89 -10.50 52.35
C GLY A 288 22.47 -9.76 51.06
N PRO A 289 23.40 -9.19 50.27
CA PRO A 289 23.06 -8.31 49.16
C PRO A 289 22.47 -9.12 48.00
N THR A 290 21.19 -8.90 47.68
CA THR A 290 20.53 -9.50 46.52
C THR A 290 21.04 -8.87 45.24
N THR A 291 21.91 -9.61 44.54
CA THR A 291 22.28 -9.39 43.16
C THR A 291 21.03 -9.53 42.28
N THR A 292 20.56 -8.43 41.69
CA THR A 292 19.53 -8.47 40.65
C THR A 292 20.09 -9.23 39.44
N THR A 293 19.76 -10.51 39.33
CA THR A 293 20.04 -11.29 38.12
C THR A 293 18.97 -10.94 37.10
N THR A 294 19.26 -9.97 36.21
CA THR A 294 18.47 -9.77 35.00
C THR A 294 18.69 -10.99 34.11
N THR A 295 17.83 -12.00 34.20
CA THR A 295 17.80 -13.08 33.23
C THR A 295 17.12 -12.53 31.98
N THR A 296 17.89 -11.91 31.09
CA THR A 296 17.50 -11.78 29.68
C THR A 296 17.52 -13.18 29.09
N THR A 297 16.40 -13.89 29.19
CA THR A 297 16.10 -14.96 28.24
C THR A 297 15.85 -14.27 26.90
N THR A 298 16.92 -14.10 26.14
CA THR A 298 16.83 -13.81 24.71
C THR A 298 16.29 -15.06 24.04
N THR A 299 14.96 -15.20 24.01
CA THR A 299 14.32 -15.99 22.96
C THR A 299 14.67 -15.32 21.64
N ALA A 300 15.70 -15.85 20.97
CA ALA A 300 15.97 -15.62 19.57
C ALA A 300 14.83 -16.25 18.74
N GLY A 301 13.67 -15.58 18.72
CA GLY A 301 12.52 -15.87 17.89
C GLY A 301 12.22 -14.64 17.04
N GLY A 302 12.33 -14.78 15.72
CA GLY A 302 12.30 -13.67 14.77
C GLY A 302 11.00 -12.86 14.81
N SER A 303 11.14 -11.53 14.84
CA SER A 303 10.07 -10.60 14.49
C SER A 303 10.67 -9.29 13.96
N GLY A 304 11.43 -9.41 12.88
CA GLY A 304 11.93 -8.26 12.10
C GLY A 304 11.23 -8.04 10.76
N ASN A 305 10.19 -8.85 10.43
CA ASN A 305 9.68 -9.01 9.06
C ASN A 305 8.17 -8.72 8.86
N GLY A 306 7.47 -8.15 9.85
CA GLY A 306 6.00 -8.01 9.81
C GLY A 306 5.46 -7.23 8.60
N ASN A 307 6.10 -6.11 8.25
CA ASN A 307 5.60 -5.23 7.20
C ASN A 307 5.77 -5.81 5.79
N ALA A 308 6.93 -6.39 5.47
CA ALA A 308 7.16 -7.03 4.18
C ALA A 308 6.18 -8.19 3.94
N ALA A 309 5.93 -9.02 4.95
CA ALA A 309 4.96 -10.11 4.88
C ALA A 309 3.54 -9.59 4.66
N ALA A 310 3.13 -8.57 5.41
CA ALA A 310 1.81 -7.97 5.32
C ALA A 310 1.56 -7.28 3.96
N VAL A 311 2.56 -6.60 3.41
CA VAL A 311 2.49 -5.94 2.09
C VAL A 311 2.35 -6.96 0.97
N VAL A 312 3.16 -8.03 0.99
CA VAL A 312 3.03 -9.12 0.01
C VAL A 312 1.68 -9.81 0.15
N SER A 313 1.22 -10.07 1.38
CA SER A 313 -0.10 -10.66 1.66
C SER A 313 -1.23 -9.79 1.11
N ALA A 314 -1.16 -8.48 1.32
CA ALA A 314 -2.12 -7.54 0.79
C ALA A 314 -2.15 -7.57 -0.74
N ALA A 315 -1.00 -7.50 -1.41
CA ALA A 315 -0.91 -7.59 -2.86
C ALA A 315 -1.45 -8.92 -3.42
N LEU A 316 -1.10 -10.05 -2.80
CA LEU A 316 -1.60 -11.37 -3.19
C LEU A 316 -3.11 -11.53 -2.98
N SER A 317 -3.69 -10.85 -1.98
CA SER A 317 -5.14 -10.82 -1.75
C SER A 317 -5.89 -10.02 -2.83
N LEU A 318 -5.27 -8.95 -3.34
CA LEU A 318 -5.83 -8.11 -4.40
C LEU A 318 -5.91 -8.85 -5.75
N LEU A 319 -5.09 -9.89 -5.96
CA LEU A 319 -5.15 -10.72 -7.17
C LEU A 319 -6.48 -11.47 -7.34
N SER A 320 -7.17 -11.72 -6.23
CA SER A 320 -8.44 -12.46 -6.19
C SER A 320 -9.66 -11.54 -6.12
N CYS A 321 -9.49 -10.21 -6.17
CA CYS A 321 -10.61 -9.28 -6.13
C CYS A 321 -11.39 -9.25 -7.46
N GLY A 322 -12.68 -8.90 -7.42
CA GLY A 322 -13.52 -8.80 -8.62
C GLY A 322 -13.28 -7.56 -9.49
N GLN A 323 -12.26 -6.75 -9.20
CA GLN A 323 -11.95 -5.54 -9.95
C GLN A 323 -10.69 -5.72 -10.81
N ASP A 324 -10.90 -5.69 -12.11
CA ASP A 324 -9.87 -5.84 -13.14
C ASP A 324 -8.71 -4.84 -13.00
N GLY A 325 -9.03 -3.56 -12.76
CA GLY A 325 -8.02 -2.53 -12.57
C GLY A 325 -7.12 -2.79 -11.36
N ALA A 326 -7.71 -3.19 -10.23
CA ALA A 326 -6.98 -3.50 -9.01
C ALA A 326 -6.12 -4.75 -9.15
N ARG A 327 -6.63 -5.82 -9.79
CA ARG A 327 -5.86 -7.03 -10.10
C ARG A 327 -4.63 -6.70 -10.94
N ARG A 328 -4.80 -5.95 -12.03
CA ARG A 328 -3.70 -5.53 -12.90
C ARG A 328 -2.63 -4.76 -12.13
N THR A 329 -3.03 -3.74 -11.37
CA THR A 329 -2.10 -2.92 -10.61
C THR A 329 -1.39 -3.71 -9.52
N ALA A 330 -2.08 -4.66 -8.87
CA ALA A 330 -1.47 -5.54 -7.87
C ALA A 330 -0.41 -6.48 -8.46
N VAL A 331 -0.65 -7.09 -9.62
CA VAL A 331 0.39 -7.91 -10.28
C VAL A 331 1.56 -7.03 -10.75
N SER A 332 1.27 -5.84 -11.28
CA SER A 332 2.32 -4.89 -11.67
C SER A 332 3.21 -4.50 -10.47
N PHE A 333 2.60 -4.22 -9.32
CA PHE A 333 3.30 -4.01 -8.06
C PHE A 333 4.18 -5.20 -7.66
N LEU A 334 3.64 -6.42 -7.70
CA LEU A 334 4.43 -7.62 -7.41
C LEU A 334 5.65 -7.73 -8.32
N SER A 335 5.49 -7.45 -9.62
CA SER A 335 6.62 -7.48 -10.57
C SER A 335 7.73 -6.46 -10.23
N ALA A 336 7.36 -5.28 -9.71
CA ALA A 336 8.30 -4.22 -9.35
C ALA A 336 9.12 -4.56 -8.10
N ILE A 337 8.50 -5.22 -7.10
CA ILE A 337 9.14 -5.48 -5.81
C ILE A 337 10.03 -6.74 -5.81
N MET A 338 9.92 -7.62 -6.82
CA MET A 338 10.70 -8.89 -6.90
C MET A 338 12.23 -8.72 -6.85
N THR A 339 12.75 -7.51 -7.06
CA THR A 339 14.18 -7.22 -6.91
C THR A 339 14.63 -7.12 -5.44
N VAL A 340 13.70 -6.96 -4.48
CA VAL A 340 14.01 -6.76 -3.07
C VAL A 340 13.99 -8.10 -2.31
N PRO A 341 15.12 -8.56 -1.72
CA PRO A 341 15.22 -9.87 -1.10
C PRO A 341 14.22 -10.16 0.03
N ALA A 342 13.82 -9.14 0.81
CA ALA A 342 12.80 -9.30 1.85
C ALA A 342 11.46 -9.73 1.25
N THR A 343 10.96 -8.98 0.25
CA THR A 343 9.67 -9.28 -0.41
C THR A 343 9.72 -10.59 -1.21
N LEU A 344 10.88 -10.91 -1.81
CA LEU A 344 11.08 -12.15 -2.56
C LEU A 344 10.86 -13.39 -1.68
N ARG A 345 11.38 -13.38 -0.45
CA ARG A 345 11.21 -14.49 0.51
C ARG A 345 9.75 -14.62 0.95
N GLU A 346 9.10 -13.49 1.26
CA GLU A 346 7.68 -13.49 1.66
C GLU A 346 6.77 -13.93 0.51
N PHE A 347 7.07 -13.53 -0.73
CA PHE A 347 6.36 -14.00 -1.92
C PHE A 347 6.48 -15.51 -2.10
N GLN A 348 7.67 -16.06 -1.86
CA GLN A 348 7.89 -17.50 -1.87
C GLN A 348 7.11 -18.21 -0.76
N GLY A 349 7.11 -17.66 0.46
CA GLY A 349 6.42 -18.23 1.62
C GLY A 349 4.89 -18.20 1.52
N GLN A 350 4.32 -17.26 0.77
CA GLN A 350 2.87 -17.06 0.64
C GLN A 350 2.28 -17.65 -0.66
N GLU A 351 2.94 -18.67 -1.22
CA GLU A 351 2.54 -19.36 -2.46
C GLU A 351 2.41 -18.42 -3.69
N GLY A 352 3.17 -17.34 -3.72
CA GLY A 352 3.10 -16.34 -4.80
C GLY A 352 3.35 -16.94 -6.19
N VAL A 353 4.31 -17.86 -6.31
CA VAL A 353 4.62 -18.57 -7.56
C VAL A 353 3.40 -19.37 -8.07
N ARG A 354 2.72 -20.10 -7.19
CA ARG A 354 1.54 -20.89 -7.55
C ARG A 354 0.40 -19.99 -8.03
N ARG A 355 0.20 -18.84 -7.38
CA ARG A 355 -0.79 -17.83 -7.77
C ARG A 355 -0.48 -17.23 -9.15
N MET A 356 0.77 -16.89 -9.44
CA MET A 356 1.17 -16.39 -10.77
C MET A 356 0.93 -17.44 -11.86
N LEU A 357 1.31 -18.70 -11.62
CA LEU A 357 1.06 -19.78 -12.57
C LEU A 357 -0.44 -20.02 -12.80
N ASN A 358 -1.28 -19.87 -11.78
CA ASN A 358 -2.73 -19.98 -11.93
C ASN A 358 -3.31 -18.85 -12.79
N LEU A 359 -2.80 -17.61 -12.66
CA LEU A 359 -3.17 -16.50 -13.55
C LEU A 359 -2.79 -16.80 -15.01
N LEU A 360 -1.61 -17.37 -15.24
CA LEU A 360 -1.15 -17.75 -16.58
C LEU A 360 -1.96 -18.91 -17.17
N ARG A 361 -2.34 -19.91 -16.37
CA ARG A 361 -3.25 -20.99 -16.79
C ARG A 361 -4.65 -20.46 -17.11
N ALA A 362 -5.15 -19.49 -16.33
CA ALA A 362 -6.42 -18.82 -16.61
C ALA A 362 -6.36 -18.06 -17.94
N LEU A 363 -5.25 -17.36 -18.23
CA LEU A 363 -5.03 -16.71 -19.52
C LEU A 363 -5.07 -17.73 -20.68
N LEU A 364 -4.32 -18.83 -20.58
CA LEU A 364 -4.29 -19.89 -21.59
C LEU A 364 -5.68 -20.48 -21.83
N THR A 365 -6.42 -20.75 -20.76
CA THR A 365 -7.81 -21.24 -20.84
C THR A 365 -8.71 -20.22 -21.54
N GLY A 366 -8.56 -18.93 -21.21
CA GLY A 366 -9.28 -17.84 -21.85
C GLY A 366 -8.97 -17.72 -23.34
N VAL A 367 -7.71 -17.86 -23.74
CA VAL A 367 -7.27 -17.82 -25.15
C VAL A 367 -7.83 -19.01 -25.93
N ARG A 368 -7.78 -20.23 -25.36
CA ARG A 368 -8.37 -21.44 -25.95
C ARG A 368 -9.89 -21.31 -26.13
N GLY A 369 -10.59 -20.78 -25.12
CA GLY A 369 -12.03 -20.54 -25.18
C GLY A 369 -12.41 -19.37 -26.10
N ALA A 370 -11.50 -18.40 -26.29
CA ALA A 370 -11.76 -17.24 -27.13
C ALA A 370 -11.94 -17.57 -28.60
N ALA A 371 -11.33 -18.66 -29.07
CA ALA A 371 -11.54 -19.20 -30.40
C ALA A 371 -13.02 -19.57 -30.69
N ALA A 372 -13.85 -19.78 -29.64
CA ALA A 372 -15.26 -20.16 -29.77
C ALA A 372 -16.26 -19.00 -29.58
N ALA A 373 -15.91 -17.92 -28.87
CA ALA A 373 -16.88 -16.90 -28.45
C ALA A 373 -16.37 -15.43 -28.41
N ALA A 374 -15.12 -15.16 -28.79
CA ALA A 374 -14.50 -13.82 -28.78
C ALA A 374 -14.72 -12.97 -27.48
N PRO A 375 -14.34 -13.48 -26.30
CA PRO A 375 -14.34 -12.71 -25.06
C PRO A 375 -13.34 -11.54 -25.11
N ASP A 376 -13.71 -10.41 -24.51
CA ASP A 376 -12.82 -9.26 -24.35
C ASP A 376 -11.74 -9.58 -23.29
N LEU A 377 -10.60 -10.10 -23.76
CA LEU A 377 -9.47 -10.49 -22.91
C LEU A 377 -8.54 -9.31 -22.53
N ARG A 378 -8.98 -8.05 -22.66
CA ARG A 378 -8.13 -6.87 -22.47
C ARG A 378 -7.39 -6.87 -21.12
N THR A 379 -8.11 -7.11 -20.02
CA THR A 379 -7.52 -7.14 -18.68
C THR A 379 -6.64 -8.38 -18.50
N GLU A 380 -7.12 -9.56 -18.88
CA GLU A 380 -6.40 -10.83 -18.70
C GLU A 380 -5.05 -10.83 -19.45
N ARG A 381 -4.98 -10.18 -20.62
CA ARG A 381 -3.71 -9.95 -21.34
C ARG A 381 -2.69 -9.20 -20.49
N GLN A 382 -3.10 -8.09 -19.86
CA GLN A 382 -2.23 -7.26 -19.04
C GLN A 382 -1.84 -7.97 -17.74
N VAL A 383 -2.80 -8.63 -17.09
CA VAL A 383 -2.57 -9.44 -15.89
C VAL A 383 -1.59 -10.58 -16.17
N GLY A 384 -1.77 -11.30 -17.28
CA GLY A 384 -0.89 -12.38 -17.71
C GLY A 384 0.52 -11.90 -18.05
N TYR A 385 0.66 -10.76 -18.73
CA TYR A 385 1.96 -10.14 -18.97
C TYR A 385 2.72 -9.87 -17.67
N TYR A 386 2.09 -9.15 -16.73
CA TYR A 386 2.75 -8.85 -15.45
C TYR A 386 2.99 -10.11 -14.60
N ALA A 387 2.17 -11.15 -14.74
CA ALA A 387 2.38 -12.42 -14.05
C ALA A 387 3.60 -13.16 -14.59
N ALA A 388 3.76 -13.22 -15.92
CA ALA A 388 4.95 -13.76 -16.57
C ALA A 388 6.20 -12.94 -16.23
N LEU A 389 6.09 -11.61 -16.22
CA LEU A 389 7.15 -10.71 -15.82
C LEU A 389 7.55 -10.92 -14.34
N THR A 390 6.58 -11.11 -13.44
CA THR A 390 6.85 -11.39 -12.02
C THR A 390 7.63 -12.69 -11.86
N LEU A 391 7.25 -13.77 -12.57
CA LEU A 391 8.00 -15.02 -12.56
C LEU A 391 9.41 -14.86 -13.13
N ARG A 392 9.56 -14.10 -14.22
CA ARG A 392 10.88 -13.78 -14.80
C ARG A 392 11.76 -13.06 -13.79
N MET A 393 11.24 -12.02 -13.13
CA MET A 393 11.97 -11.26 -12.11
C MET A 393 12.31 -12.12 -10.88
N PHE A 394 11.39 -12.99 -10.45
CA PHE A 394 11.61 -13.96 -9.38
C PHE A 394 12.77 -14.91 -9.71
N ILE A 395 12.77 -15.50 -10.92
CA ILE A 395 13.84 -16.39 -11.39
C ILE A 395 15.18 -15.63 -11.45
N ALA A 396 15.19 -14.43 -12.04
CA ALA A 396 16.38 -13.61 -12.16
C ALA A 396 16.98 -13.25 -10.80
N ALA A 397 16.16 -12.74 -9.86
CA ALA A 397 16.62 -12.35 -8.54
C ALA A 397 17.18 -13.55 -7.76
N HIS A 398 16.50 -14.70 -7.80
CA HIS A 398 16.98 -15.92 -7.15
C HIS A 398 18.27 -16.45 -7.77
N LEU A 399 18.42 -16.38 -9.11
CA LEU A 399 19.65 -16.78 -9.79
C LEU A 399 20.84 -15.92 -9.35
N VAL A 400 20.67 -14.59 -9.33
CA VAL A 400 21.71 -13.65 -8.90
C VAL A 400 22.10 -13.87 -7.43
N LEU A 401 21.12 -14.02 -6.54
CA LEU A 401 21.36 -14.28 -5.13
C LEU A 401 22.07 -15.63 -4.91
N HIS A 402 21.67 -16.67 -5.65
CA HIS A 402 22.27 -17.99 -5.55
C HIS A 402 23.74 -17.98 -6.01
N VAL A 403 24.04 -17.43 -7.20
CA VAL A 403 25.42 -17.35 -7.71
C VAL A 403 26.29 -16.46 -6.83
N SER A 404 25.75 -15.35 -6.33
CA SER A 404 26.46 -14.45 -5.41
C SER A 404 26.76 -15.11 -4.05
N HIS A 405 25.88 -16.00 -3.58
CA HIS A 405 26.14 -16.83 -2.41
C HIS A 405 27.25 -17.86 -2.68
N LEU A 406 27.21 -18.56 -3.81
CA LEU A 406 28.23 -19.53 -4.21
C LEU A 406 29.61 -18.88 -4.36
N ARG A 407 29.70 -17.73 -5.02
CA ARG A 407 30.96 -16.97 -5.15
C ARG A 407 31.57 -16.67 -3.78
N ARG A 408 30.76 -16.14 -2.85
CA ARG A 408 31.21 -15.84 -1.48
C ARG A 408 31.68 -17.09 -0.74
N SER A 409 30.96 -18.19 -0.90
CA SER A 409 31.32 -19.48 -0.29
C SER A 409 32.62 -20.06 -0.86
N LEU A 410 32.94 -19.79 -2.12
CA LEU A 410 34.18 -20.24 -2.77
C LEU A 410 35.39 -19.36 -2.41
N THR A 411 35.17 -18.06 -2.14
CA THR A 411 36.22 -17.13 -1.73
C THR A 411 36.59 -17.23 -0.24
N HIS A 412 35.64 -17.60 0.62
CA HIS A 412 35.87 -17.86 2.04
C HIS A 412 35.62 -19.34 2.36
N PRO A 413 36.64 -20.22 2.23
CA PRO A 413 36.51 -21.57 2.75
C PRO A 413 36.27 -21.51 4.27
N PRO A 414 35.38 -22.35 4.84
CA PRO A 414 35.24 -22.43 6.28
C PRO A 414 36.59 -22.83 6.87
N SER A 415 37.10 -22.03 7.80
CA SER A 415 38.31 -22.34 8.57
C SER A 415 38.05 -23.59 9.43
N SER A 416 38.34 -24.77 8.88
CA SER A 416 38.38 -26.02 9.64
C SER A 416 39.57 -26.88 9.21
N SER A 417 40.73 -26.55 9.76
CA SER A 417 41.68 -27.56 10.22
C SER A 417 42.30 -27.05 11.52
N ALA A 418 41.64 -27.35 12.64
CA ALA A 418 42.25 -27.24 13.96
C ALA A 418 43.53 -28.11 13.99
N PRO A 419 44.67 -27.63 14.51
CA PRO A 419 45.86 -28.46 14.65
C PRO A 419 45.70 -29.42 15.85
N PRO A 420 46.22 -30.66 15.78
CA PRO A 420 46.20 -31.58 16.90
C PRO A 420 47.19 -31.15 18.01
N PRO A 421 46.99 -31.59 19.27
CA PRO A 421 47.89 -31.27 20.37
C PRO A 421 49.03 -32.30 20.43
N SER A 422 50.28 -31.84 20.31
CA SER A 422 51.41 -32.58 20.87
C SER A 422 52.65 -31.68 20.99
N ALA A 423 53.14 -31.64 22.22
CA ALA A 423 54.28 -30.89 22.73
C ALA A 423 55.64 -31.51 22.33
N SER A 424 56.70 -30.68 22.30
CA SER A 424 57.93 -30.85 23.10
C SER A 424 59.07 -29.89 22.68
N SER A 425 59.23 -28.81 23.46
CA SER A 425 60.50 -28.23 24.01
C SER A 425 61.65 -27.74 23.06
N PRO A 426 62.74 -27.12 23.58
CA PRO A 426 62.80 -25.71 24.02
C PRO A 426 64.08 -24.93 23.55
N GLN A 427 64.08 -23.60 23.82
CA GLN A 427 65.24 -22.68 24.03
C GLN A 427 66.22 -22.37 22.87
N ASP A 428 66.36 -21.08 22.50
CA ASP A 428 67.32 -20.17 23.16
C ASP A 428 67.10 -18.67 22.79
N PRO A 429 67.51 -17.71 23.66
CA PRO A 429 67.32 -16.26 23.51
C PRO A 429 68.61 -15.50 23.14
N THR A 430 68.55 -14.15 23.14
CA THR A 430 69.61 -13.13 22.86
C THR A 430 69.61 -12.61 21.41
N SER A 431 69.57 -11.31 21.08
CA SER A 431 69.96 -10.07 21.76
C SER A 431 69.37 -8.81 21.04
N PRO A 432 69.56 -7.57 21.56
CA PRO A 432 68.58 -6.49 21.47
C PRO A 432 68.91 -5.31 20.52
N SER A 433 67.84 -4.56 20.21
CA SER A 433 67.68 -3.10 20.03
C SER A 433 68.92 -2.22 19.76
N ALA A 434 68.89 -1.48 18.64
CA ALA A 434 69.51 -0.16 18.52
C ALA A 434 68.74 0.75 17.55
N THR A 435 68.36 1.90 18.09
CA THR A 435 67.58 3.01 17.56
C THR A 435 68.40 3.89 16.61
N ALA A 436 67.83 4.33 15.47
CA ALA A 436 68.17 5.62 14.84
C ALA A 436 67.19 6.05 13.73
N THR A 437 66.36 7.03 14.08
CA THR A 437 66.07 8.28 13.32
C THR A 437 65.33 8.24 11.96
N ALA A 438 64.14 8.87 11.96
CA ALA A 438 63.28 9.28 10.84
C ALA A 438 63.96 10.33 9.92
N PRO A 439 63.44 10.73 8.72
CA PRO A 439 62.04 11.14 8.42
C PRO A 439 61.46 10.53 7.11
N THR A 440 60.15 10.41 6.86
CA THR A 440 59.28 11.41 6.19
C THR A 440 57.94 10.72 5.86
N ALA A 441 56.82 11.45 5.88
CA ALA A 441 55.39 11.07 5.73
C ALA A 441 54.97 10.30 4.45
N PRO A 442 53.68 9.95 4.20
CA PRO A 442 52.49 9.87 5.07
C PRO A 442 51.82 8.47 5.11
N THR A 443 51.00 8.29 6.14
CA THR A 443 50.15 7.15 6.44
C THR A 443 49.20 6.79 5.28
N THR A 444 49.37 5.61 4.69
CA THR A 444 48.28 4.91 3.98
C THR A 444 47.66 3.93 4.96
N THR A 445 46.54 4.35 5.54
CA THR A 445 45.62 3.47 6.25
C THR A 445 45.03 2.48 5.24
N THR A 446 45.55 1.26 5.25
CA THR A 446 44.86 0.09 4.69
C THR A 446 43.54 -0.07 5.44
N THR A 447 42.47 0.47 4.85
CA THR A 447 41.10 0.20 5.27
C THR A 447 40.78 -1.23 4.91
N THR A 448 40.88 -2.11 5.90
CA THR A 448 40.31 -3.45 5.88
C THR A 448 38.82 -3.33 5.56
N THR A 449 38.45 -3.63 4.32
CA THR A 449 37.07 -3.66 3.86
C THR A 449 36.43 -4.92 4.45
N ALA A 450 35.65 -4.73 5.51
CA ALA A 450 34.78 -5.78 6.06
C ALA A 450 33.83 -6.28 4.95
N PRO A 451 33.47 -7.59 4.93
CA PRO A 451 32.65 -8.14 3.86
C PRO A 451 31.26 -7.49 3.90
N ALA A 452 30.88 -6.82 2.81
CA ALA A 452 29.59 -6.17 2.67
C ALA A 452 28.47 -7.23 2.71
N VAL A 453 27.91 -7.47 3.90
CA VAL A 453 26.58 -8.05 4.04
C VAL A 453 25.63 -7.03 3.43
N LEU A 454 25.16 -7.30 2.20
CA LEU A 454 24.19 -6.43 1.54
C LEU A 454 23.02 -6.17 2.49
N PRO A 455 22.61 -4.90 2.68
CA PRO A 455 21.44 -4.57 3.50
C PRO A 455 20.24 -5.40 3.01
N TYR A 456 19.44 -5.94 3.94
CA TYR A 456 18.31 -6.84 3.66
C TYR A 456 17.28 -6.28 2.66
N TYR A 457 17.28 -4.96 2.50
CA TYR A 457 16.37 -4.18 1.65
C TYR A 457 17.00 -3.66 0.36
N ARG A 458 18.30 -3.88 0.13
CA ARG A 458 18.97 -3.42 -1.09
C ARG A 458 18.46 -4.22 -2.30
N PRO A 459 17.92 -3.56 -3.34
CA PRO A 459 17.49 -4.24 -4.55
C PRO A 459 18.64 -4.99 -5.22
N VAL A 460 18.35 -6.17 -5.72
CA VAL A 460 19.24 -6.98 -6.55
C VAL A 460 19.22 -6.42 -7.97
N ASP A 461 20.40 -6.26 -8.54
CA ASP A 461 20.53 -5.88 -9.95
C ASP A 461 20.16 -7.08 -10.84
N THR A 462 18.98 -7.01 -11.46
CA THR A 462 18.46 -7.98 -12.42
C THR A 462 18.46 -7.42 -13.85
N SER A 463 19.31 -6.41 -14.12
CA SER A 463 19.50 -5.90 -15.48
C SER A 463 20.01 -6.98 -16.42
N ARG A 464 19.74 -6.80 -17.72
CA ARG A 464 20.21 -7.74 -18.75
C ARG A 464 21.73 -7.88 -18.73
N GLU A 465 22.44 -6.77 -18.56
CA GLU A 465 23.91 -6.75 -18.47
C GLU A 465 24.42 -7.55 -17.27
N ALA A 466 23.80 -7.40 -16.09
CA ALA A 466 24.16 -8.16 -14.91
C ALA A 466 23.92 -9.67 -15.09
N LEU A 467 22.80 -10.05 -15.71
CA LEU A 467 22.46 -11.45 -15.98
C LEU A 467 23.37 -12.08 -17.05
N ASP A 468 23.70 -11.35 -18.11
CA ASP A 468 24.63 -11.83 -19.13
C ASP A 468 26.05 -11.95 -18.56
N ALA A 469 26.51 -11.00 -17.74
CA ALA A 469 27.79 -11.09 -17.03
C ALA A 469 27.86 -12.27 -16.03
N LEU A 470 26.74 -12.55 -15.35
CA LEU A 470 26.60 -13.72 -14.48
C LEU A 470 26.71 -15.01 -15.29
N THR A 471 26.04 -15.09 -16.43
CA THR A 471 26.08 -16.25 -17.33
C THR A 471 27.49 -16.48 -17.85
N SER A 472 28.16 -15.45 -18.37
CA SER A 472 29.56 -15.53 -18.81
C SER A 472 30.50 -16.00 -17.70
N SER A 473 30.25 -15.59 -16.45
CA SER A 473 31.04 -16.07 -15.31
C SER A 473 30.78 -17.54 -14.97
N LEU A 474 29.55 -18.04 -15.13
CA LEU A 474 29.26 -19.47 -14.96
C LEU A 474 29.94 -20.30 -16.05
N GLU A 475 30.11 -19.75 -17.26
CA GLU A 475 30.79 -20.43 -18.37
C GLU A 475 32.33 -20.41 -18.22
N CYS A 476 32.90 -19.28 -17.78
CA CYS A 476 34.35 -19.10 -17.68
C CYS A 476 34.97 -19.71 -16.41
N ASP A 477 34.25 -19.77 -15.29
CA ASP A 477 34.77 -20.29 -14.01
C ASP A 477 34.28 -21.72 -13.73
N ARG A 478 35.16 -22.69 -13.99
CA ARG A 478 34.88 -24.12 -13.75
C ARG A 478 34.48 -24.43 -12.31
N ARG A 479 35.09 -23.77 -11.31
CA ARG A 479 34.79 -24.06 -9.90
C ARG A 479 33.40 -23.57 -9.53
N LEU A 480 33.04 -22.38 -10.01
CA LEU A 480 31.70 -21.84 -9.83
C LEU A 480 30.64 -22.68 -10.55
N ALA A 481 30.91 -23.11 -11.79
CA ALA A 481 30.02 -23.98 -12.56
C ALA A 481 29.77 -25.32 -11.86
N GLU A 482 30.84 -25.97 -11.37
CA GLU A 482 30.72 -27.24 -10.65
C GLU A 482 30.00 -27.10 -9.30
N ALA A 483 30.17 -25.96 -8.61
CA ALA A 483 29.43 -25.67 -7.38
C ALA A 483 27.95 -25.42 -7.69
N PHE A 484 27.65 -24.62 -8.72
CA PHE A 484 26.29 -24.33 -9.17
C PHE A 484 25.54 -25.60 -9.60
N ALA A 485 26.21 -26.54 -10.27
CA ALA A 485 25.59 -27.81 -10.67
C ALA A 485 25.30 -28.76 -9.50
N ARG A 486 26.06 -28.67 -8.40
CA ARG A 486 25.95 -29.57 -7.23
C ARG A 486 25.08 -29.01 -6.12
N CYS A 487 25.02 -27.69 -5.96
CA CYS A 487 24.24 -27.05 -4.90
C CYS A 487 22.74 -27.10 -5.21
N ARG A 488 21.94 -27.37 -4.17
CA ARG A 488 20.49 -27.28 -4.27
C ARG A 488 20.07 -25.82 -4.41
N TRP A 489 19.09 -25.59 -5.28
CA TRP A 489 18.48 -24.29 -5.50
C TRP A 489 16.99 -24.38 -5.09
N PRO A 490 16.63 -24.08 -3.83
CA PRO A 490 15.26 -24.32 -3.33
C PRO A 490 14.16 -23.57 -4.09
N ALA A 491 14.46 -22.35 -4.56
CA ALA A 491 13.50 -21.59 -5.37
C ALA A 491 13.26 -22.22 -6.74
N LEU A 492 14.28 -22.87 -7.33
CA LEU A 492 14.11 -23.66 -8.55
C LEU A 492 13.26 -24.90 -8.29
N GLU A 493 13.52 -25.64 -7.21
CA GLU A 493 12.73 -26.83 -6.86
C GLU A 493 11.25 -26.47 -6.72
N LEU A 494 10.93 -25.37 -6.03
CA LEU A 494 9.56 -24.86 -5.93
C LEU A 494 8.93 -24.54 -7.29
N LEU A 495 9.68 -23.94 -8.23
CA LEU A 495 9.20 -23.68 -9.58
C LEU A 495 8.95 -24.97 -10.36
N LEU A 496 9.80 -25.99 -10.20
CA LEU A 496 9.65 -27.29 -10.85
C LEU A 496 8.44 -28.04 -10.28
N ASP A 497 8.29 -28.07 -8.96
CA ASP A 497 7.16 -28.71 -8.26
C ASP A 497 5.82 -28.07 -8.62
N ALA A 498 5.82 -26.74 -8.85
CA ALA A 498 4.63 -26.02 -9.29
C ALA A 498 4.31 -26.20 -10.79
N GLY A 499 5.17 -26.89 -11.55
CA GLY A 499 5.03 -27.13 -12.98
C GLY A 499 5.30 -25.90 -13.85
N ALA A 500 6.13 -24.96 -13.38
CA ALA A 500 6.40 -23.70 -14.09
C ALA A 500 6.94 -23.90 -15.52
N PRO A 501 7.91 -24.81 -15.79
CA PRO A 501 8.45 -24.99 -17.14
C PRO A 501 7.39 -25.35 -18.18
N GLY A 502 6.43 -26.22 -17.83
CA GLY A 502 5.36 -26.62 -18.74
C GLY A 502 4.45 -25.45 -19.11
N VAL A 503 3.97 -24.71 -18.10
CA VAL A 503 3.10 -23.53 -18.32
C VAL A 503 3.82 -22.46 -19.15
N LEU A 504 5.11 -22.20 -18.87
CA LEU A 504 5.87 -21.20 -19.63
C LEU A 504 6.10 -21.62 -21.09
N LEU A 505 6.31 -22.91 -21.37
CA LEU A 505 6.40 -23.42 -22.73
C LEU A 505 5.04 -23.34 -23.46
N GLU A 506 3.96 -23.70 -22.77
CA GLU A 506 2.59 -23.65 -23.29
C GLU A 506 2.18 -22.22 -23.68
N LEU A 507 2.58 -21.21 -22.88
CA LEU A 507 2.41 -19.80 -23.24
C LEU A 507 3.12 -19.43 -24.54
N VAL A 508 4.34 -19.94 -24.75
CA VAL A 508 5.11 -19.62 -25.96
C VAL A 508 4.53 -20.33 -27.19
N SER A 509 3.97 -21.53 -27.02
CA SER A 509 3.40 -22.30 -28.13
C SER A 509 1.96 -21.90 -28.50
N GLU A 510 1.14 -21.51 -27.53
CA GLU A 510 -0.31 -21.33 -27.74
C GLU A 510 -0.77 -19.88 -27.82
N LEU A 511 0.01 -18.91 -27.33
CA LEU A 511 -0.39 -17.51 -27.42
C LEU A 511 -0.32 -17.02 -28.88
N PRO A 512 -1.35 -16.29 -29.38
CA PRO A 512 -1.34 -15.78 -30.73
C PRO A 512 -0.29 -14.67 -30.89
N HIS A 513 0.25 -14.51 -32.10
CA HIS A 513 1.29 -13.53 -32.45
C HIS A 513 0.78 -12.08 -32.52
N GLU A 514 -0.06 -11.65 -31.57
CA GLU A 514 -0.47 -10.25 -31.44
C GLU A 514 0.56 -9.45 -30.62
N ARG A 515 0.65 -8.14 -30.88
CA ARG A 515 1.56 -7.21 -30.19
C ARG A 515 1.50 -7.34 -28.66
N TRP A 516 0.31 -7.56 -28.10
CA TRP A 516 0.09 -7.61 -26.65
C TRP A 516 0.55 -8.92 -26.01
N PHE A 517 0.55 -10.04 -26.74
CA PHE A 517 1.04 -11.33 -26.24
C PHE A 517 2.54 -11.50 -26.44
N HIS A 518 3.13 -10.76 -27.38
CA HIS A 518 4.57 -10.78 -27.64
C HIS A 518 5.40 -10.54 -26.37
N GLU A 519 5.05 -9.54 -25.56
CA GLU A 519 5.78 -9.24 -24.32
C GLU A 519 5.65 -10.35 -23.26
N THR A 520 4.48 -11.01 -23.21
CA THR A 520 4.24 -12.15 -22.31
C THR A 520 5.09 -13.35 -22.72
N MET A 521 5.11 -13.68 -24.01
CA MET A 521 5.96 -14.75 -24.56
C MET A 521 7.44 -14.45 -24.35
N GLN A 522 7.86 -13.19 -24.56
CA GLN A 522 9.23 -12.77 -24.33
C GLN A 522 9.63 -12.97 -22.85
N ALA A 523 8.79 -12.54 -21.90
CA ALA A 523 9.06 -12.73 -20.49
C ALA A 523 9.15 -14.22 -20.11
N ALA A 524 8.29 -15.07 -20.69
CA ALA A 524 8.32 -16.52 -20.50
C ALA A 524 9.60 -17.15 -21.05
N LEU A 525 10.00 -16.78 -22.28
CA LEU A 525 11.25 -17.24 -22.92
C LEU A 525 12.49 -16.84 -22.13
N GLU A 526 12.55 -15.60 -21.65
CA GLU A 526 13.66 -15.13 -20.81
C GLU A 526 13.72 -15.92 -19.49
N GLY A 527 12.56 -16.18 -18.87
CA GLY A 527 12.45 -17.06 -17.69
C GLY A 527 12.99 -18.46 -17.96
N LEU A 528 12.59 -19.09 -19.07
CA LEU A 528 13.06 -20.42 -19.49
C LEU A 528 14.57 -20.43 -19.78
N ARG A 529 15.11 -19.40 -20.43
CA ARG A 529 16.57 -19.26 -20.68
C ARG A 529 17.36 -19.20 -19.38
N MET A 530 16.86 -18.51 -18.36
CA MET A 530 17.50 -18.44 -17.04
C MET A 530 17.39 -19.77 -16.28
N LEU A 531 16.22 -20.44 -16.34
CA LEU A 531 16.03 -21.74 -15.70
C LEU A 531 16.96 -22.79 -16.28
N THR A 532 17.10 -22.87 -17.61
CA THR A 532 17.90 -23.88 -18.31
C THR A 532 19.41 -23.80 -18.07
N GLN A 533 19.88 -22.77 -17.38
CA GLN A 533 21.24 -22.72 -16.82
C GLN A 533 21.45 -23.84 -15.81
N ALA A 534 20.44 -24.19 -15.02
CA ALA A 534 20.49 -25.28 -14.06
C ALA A 534 20.22 -26.64 -14.75
N PRO A 535 21.06 -27.68 -14.53
CA PRO A 535 20.89 -28.99 -15.16
C PRO A 535 19.53 -29.66 -14.88
N LEU A 536 19.04 -29.55 -13.64
CA LEU A 536 17.75 -30.13 -13.22
C LEU A 536 16.58 -29.49 -13.99
N ALA A 537 16.59 -28.16 -14.10
CA ALA A 537 15.57 -27.43 -14.84
C ALA A 537 15.61 -27.77 -16.34
N ARG A 538 16.81 -27.93 -16.91
CA ARG A 538 16.98 -28.33 -18.32
C ARG A 538 16.31 -29.67 -18.61
N LYS A 539 16.48 -30.66 -17.72
CA LYS A 539 15.81 -31.96 -17.83
C LYS A 539 14.29 -31.81 -17.77
N ALA A 540 13.78 -30.98 -16.86
CA ALA A 540 12.35 -30.74 -16.73
C ALA A 540 11.75 -30.03 -17.96
N VAL A 541 12.44 -29.02 -18.50
CA VAL A 541 12.04 -28.32 -19.74
C VAL A 541 12.01 -29.29 -20.91
N LEU A 542 13.05 -30.12 -21.10
CA LEU A 542 13.07 -31.12 -22.16
C LEU A 542 11.93 -32.14 -22.02
N GLY A 543 11.64 -32.60 -20.80
CA GLY A 543 10.49 -33.47 -20.54
C GLY A 543 9.16 -32.81 -20.90
N ALA A 544 8.98 -31.54 -20.55
CA ALA A 544 7.77 -30.78 -20.86
C ALA A 544 7.58 -30.53 -22.37
N VAL A 545 8.67 -30.29 -23.12
CA VAL A 545 8.61 -30.18 -24.59
C VAL A 545 8.11 -31.48 -25.21
N VAL A 546 8.59 -32.63 -24.71
CA VAL A 546 8.14 -33.95 -25.21
C VAL A 546 6.64 -34.17 -24.96
N THR A 547 6.10 -33.69 -23.82
CA THR A 547 4.67 -33.83 -23.52
C THR A 547 3.77 -32.86 -24.28
N LEU A 548 4.30 -31.74 -24.77
CA LEU A 548 3.54 -30.76 -25.57
C LEU A 548 3.58 -31.07 -27.08
N GLY A 549 4.58 -31.81 -27.54
CA GLY A 549 4.78 -32.15 -28.95
C GLY A 549 4.24 -33.52 -29.38
N GLY A 550 3.65 -34.29 -28.45
CA GLY A 550 2.95 -35.55 -28.74
C GLY A 550 1.46 -35.41 -28.46
#